data_AF-A0A1U7M2W3-F1
#
_entry.id   AF-A0A1U7M2W3-F1
#
_cell.length_a   1.000
_cell.length_b   1.000
_cell.length_c   1.000
_cell.angle_alpha   90.00
_cell.angle_beta   90.00
_cell.angle_gamma   90.00
#
_symmetry.space_group_name_H-M   'P 1'
#
loop_
_entity.id
_entity.type
_entity.pdbx_description
1 polymer ?
#
loop_
_entity_poly.entity_id
_entity_poly.type
_entity_poly.pdbx_seq_one_letter_code
_entity_poly.pdbx_strand_id
1 'polypeptide(L)'
;MALSDSKVYDIYEELKYKFLFNNDINCMHILLNLYELENNINNIFPKYISIRRLRKNIRKALNDRRGNHLIAYNLGELIHEDINKLELLIYLEAYKAGYLNKKHVNILENITLKYFSISNLYNMRYLFNFDTSISEVNNFKLDIYESLLQEEKTQNILKGTITSYTENILKPKVLSLNKYLDKQLSIEYQSKPPYFRDEESILTLEELKVVYKEVVKIITINANKLYNHAYWNGLNDRLISRYK
;
A
#
# COMPACT_ATOMS: atom_id res chain seq x y z
N MET A 1 -10.75 -25.52 -22.17
CA MET A 1 -9.52 -26.25 -21.82
C MET A 1 -9.18 -25.87 -20.39
N ALA A 2 -9.42 -26.77 -19.45
CA ALA A 2 -9.09 -26.59 -18.04
C ALA A 2 -7.65 -27.06 -17.80
N LEU A 3 -6.69 -26.14 -17.88
CA LEU A 3 -5.43 -26.32 -17.19
C LEU A 3 -5.76 -26.15 -15.71
N SER A 4 -5.54 -27.21 -14.93
CA SER A 4 -5.85 -27.32 -13.50
C SER A 4 -5.62 -25.99 -12.75
N ASP A 5 -6.69 -25.39 -12.22
CA ASP A 5 -6.68 -24.10 -11.51
C ASP A 5 -5.61 -24.01 -10.40
N SER A 6 -5.18 -25.16 -9.85
CA SER A 6 -4.12 -25.23 -8.83
C SER A 6 -2.73 -24.82 -9.34
N LYS A 7 -2.30 -25.30 -10.52
CA LYS A 7 -0.96 -25.00 -11.07
C LYS A 7 -0.81 -23.53 -11.48
N VAL A 8 -1.90 -22.90 -11.93
CA VAL A 8 -1.91 -21.49 -12.31
C VAL A 8 -1.90 -20.60 -11.06
N TYR A 9 -2.66 -20.97 -10.03
CA TYR A 9 -2.62 -20.31 -8.72
C TYR A 9 -1.19 -20.31 -8.13
N ASP A 10 -0.49 -21.44 -8.23
CA ASP A 10 0.89 -21.56 -7.76
C ASP A 10 1.85 -20.60 -8.48
N ILE A 11 1.69 -20.39 -9.80
CA ILE A 11 2.52 -19.44 -10.58
C ILE A 11 2.29 -18.00 -10.11
N TYR A 12 1.02 -17.61 -9.89
CA TYR A 12 0.69 -16.27 -9.42
C TYR A 12 1.32 -15.99 -8.06
N GLU A 13 1.17 -16.90 -7.10
CA GLU A 13 1.76 -16.75 -5.77
C GLU A 13 3.30 -16.75 -5.81
N GLU A 14 3.91 -17.57 -6.66
CA GLU A 14 5.37 -17.59 -6.83
C GLU A 14 5.91 -16.28 -7.41
N LEU A 15 5.25 -15.70 -8.43
CA LEU A 15 5.63 -14.42 -9.01
C LEU A 15 5.52 -13.29 -7.96
N LYS A 16 4.42 -13.25 -7.19
CA LYS A 16 4.25 -12.28 -6.11
C LYS A 16 5.33 -12.42 -5.05
N TYR A 17 5.64 -13.65 -4.64
CA TYR A 17 6.67 -13.94 -3.66
C TYR A 17 8.06 -13.47 -4.14
N LYS A 18 8.45 -13.84 -5.37
CA LYS A 18 9.74 -13.44 -5.96
C LYS A 18 9.86 -11.93 -6.13
N PHE A 19 8.78 -11.27 -6.57
CA PHE A 19 8.75 -9.82 -6.65
C PHE A 19 8.96 -9.17 -5.27
N LEU A 20 8.20 -9.61 -4.27
CA LEU A 20 8.17 -8.97 -2.97
C LEU A 20 9.46 -9.26 -2.17
N PHE A 21 9.85 -10.53 -2.04
CA PHE A 21 10.93 -10.98 -1.16
C PHE A 21 12.29 -11.09 -1.85
N ASN A 22 12.35 -11.39 -3.15
CA ASN A 22 13.61 -11.58 -3.88
C ASN A 22 14.00 -10.38 -4.74
N ASN A 23 13.20 -9.31 -4.73
CA ASN A 23 13.44 -8.09 -5.50
C ASN A 23 13.49 -8.31 -7.04
N ASP A 24 12.81 -9.35 -7.53
CA ASP A 24 12.75 -9.64 -8.97
C ASP A 24 11.63 -8.83 -9.64
N ILE A 25 12.00 -7.68 -10.20
CA ILE A 25 11.07 -6.74 -10.86
C ILE A 25 10.42 -7.38 -12.10
N ASN A 26 11.10 -8.33 -12.77
CA ASN A 26 10.53 -9.00 -13.94
C ASN A 26 9.29 -9.81 -13.60
N CYS A 27 9.22 -10.36 -12.38
CA CYS A 27 8.04 -11.06 -11.90
C CYS A 27 6.81 -10.15 -11.88
N MET A 28 6.98 -8.86 -11.55
CA MET A 28 5.90 -7.88 -11.59
C MET A 28 5.45 -7.56 -13.03
N HIS A 29 6.39 -7.43 -13.97
CA HIS A 29 6.03 -7.22 -15.38
C HIS A 29 5.25 -8.41 -15.95
N ILE A 30 5.69 -9.63 -15.63
CA ILE A 30 4.98 -10.85 -16.02
C ILE A 30 3.58 -10.86 -15.38
N LEU A 31 3.47 -10.53 -14.09
CA LEU A 31 2.19 -10.49 -13.37
C LEU A 31 1.20 -9.51 -14.02
N LEU A 32 1.65 -8.31 -14.40
CA LEU A 32 0.84 -7.31 -15.09
C LEU A 32 0.37 -7.80 -16.45
N ASN A 33 1.27 -8.39 -17.24
CA ASN A 33 0.92 -8.95 -18.55
C ASN A 33 -0.12 -10.06 -18.42
N LEU A 34 0.01 -10.94 -17.42
CA LEU A 34 -0.99 -11.98 -17.16
C LEU A 34 -2.35 -11.38 -16.79
N TYR A 35 -2.39 -10.30 -16.01
CA TYR A 35 -3.64 -9.63 -15.66
C TYR A 35 -4.30 -8.92 -16.84
N GLU A 36 -3.50 -8.31 -17.73
CA GLU A 36 -3.99 -7.74 -18.98
C GLU A 36 -4.56 -8.84 -19.89
N LEU A 37 -3.81 -9.91 -20.15
CA LEU A 37 -4.21 -10.98 -21.06
C LEU A 37 -5.42 -11.79 -20.58
N GLU A 38 -5.47 -12.12 -19.29
CA GLU A 38 -6.53 -13.00 -18.76
C GLU A 38 -7.79 -12.24 -18.36
N ASN A 39 -7.66 -10.99 -17.89
CA ASN A 39 -8.74 -10.27 -17.21
C ASN A 39 -9.05 -8.90 -17.82
N ASN A 40 -8.31 -8.44 -18.86
CA ASN A 40 -8.38 -7.08 -19.40
C ASN A 40 -8.22 -5.99 -18.32
N ILE A 41 -7.35 -6.24 -17.34
CA ILE A 41 -7.04 -5.26 -16.29
C ILE A 41 -5.94 -4.31 -16.79
N ASN A 42 -6.33 -3.13 -17.28
CA ASN A 42 -5.39 -2.20 -17.94
C ASN A 42 -5.26 -0.83 -17.22
N ASN A 43 -6.07 -0.58 -16.18
CA ASN A 43 -6.15 0.71 -15.48
C ASN A 43 -5.57 0.64 -14.05
N ILE A 44 -4.31 0.23 -13.94
CA ILE A 44 -3.63 0.10 -12.65
C ILE A 44 -2.97 1.43 -12.28
N PHE A 45 -3.47 2.09 -11.23
CA PHE A 45 -2.95 3.37 -10.73
C PHE A 45 -2.79 3.32 -9.19
N PRO A 46 -1.71 2.69 -8.68
CA PRO A 46 -1.43 2.64 -7.25
C PRO A 46 -1.14 4.04 -6.69
N LYS A 47 -1.64 4.33 -5.49
CA LYS A 47 -1.34 5.56 -4.75
C LYS A 47 -0.29 5.27 -3.68
N TYR A 48 0.95 5.69 -3.92
CA TYR A 48 2.05 5.56 -2.97
C TYR A 48 1.95 6.62 -1.86
N ILE A 49 1.33 6.27 -0.73
CA ILE A 49 0.97 7.23 0.33
C ILE A 49 1.74 7.00 1.63
N SER A 50 2.34 5.82 1.82
CA SER A 50 2.88 5.42 3.11
C SER A 50 4.10 6.20 3.54
N ILE A 51 5.05 6.48 2.65
CA ILE A 51 6.31 7.13 3.01
C ILE A 51 6.11 8.53 3.57
N ARG A 52 5.23 9.34 2.95
CA ARG A 52 4.92 10.68 3.44
C ARG A 52 4.32 10.65 4.85
N ARG A 53 3.40 9.71 5.13
CA ARG A 53 2.80 9.54 6.46
C ARG A 53 3.81 9.02 7.46
N LEU A 54 4.66 8.09 7.04
CA LEU A 54 5.73 7.50 7.83
C LEU A 54 6.70 8.56 8.33
N ARG A 55 7.24 9.40 7.43
CA ARG A 55 8.13 10.51 7.79
C ARG A 55 7.49 11.44 8.84
N LYS A 56 6.22 11.80 8.64
CA LYS A 56 5.49 12.67 9.57
C LYS A 56 5.31 12.04 10.95
N ASN A 57 4.98 10.76 11.01
CA ASN A 57 4.73 10.06 12.28
C ASN A 57 6.02 9.74 13.03
N ILE A 58 7.09 9.35 12.33
CA ILE A 58 8.39 9.08 12.97
C ILE A 58 8.96 10.37 13.56
N ARG A 59 8.84 11.51 12.86
CA ARG A 59 9.20 12.81 13.41
C ARG A 59 8.43 13.13 14.70
N LYS A 60 7.15 12.74 14.80
CA LYS A 60 6.34 12.91 16.01
C LYS A 60 6.73 11.95 17.13
N ALA A 61 7.04 10.70 16.80
CA ALA A 61 7.46 9.68 17.77
C ALA A 61 8.82 9.98 18.38
N LEU A 62 9.66 10.74 17.66
CA LEU A 62 10.97 11.21 18.09
C LEU A 62 10.97 12.73 18.33
N ASN A 63 9.86 13.29 18.83
CA ASN A 63 9.73 14.74 19.09
C ASN A 63 10.82 15.27 20.03
N ASP A 64 11.20 14.47 21.03
CA ASP A 64 12.19 14.83 22.04
C ASP A 64 13.64 14.67 21.55
N ARG A 65 13.83 14.12 20.36
CA ARG A 65 15.15 13.95 19.73
C ARG A 65 15.48 15.10 18.78
N ARG A 66 16.64 15.72 19.02
CA ARG A 66 17.28 16.62 18.06
C ARG A 66 17.61 15.84 16.78
N GLY A 67 17.43 16.47 15.62
CA GLY A 67 17.66 15.80 14.32
C GLY A 67 16.55 14.83 13.87
N ASN A 68 15.41 14.76 14.56
CA ASN A 68 14.30 13.85 14.20
C ASN A 68 13.79 13.94 12.76
N HIS A 69 13.91 15.09 12.12
CA HIS A 69 13.57 15.29 10.71
C HIS A 69 14.52 14.54 9.78
N LEU A 70 15.82 14.56 10.06
CA LEU A 70 16.85 13.84 9.31
C LEU A 70 16.69 12.34 9.51
N ILE A 71 16.46 11.91 10.75
CA ILE A 71 16.19 10.51 11.09
C ILE A 71 14.98 9.98 10.32
N ALA A 72 13.86 10.72 10.33
CA ALA A 72 12.66 10.36 9.61
C ALA A 72 12.88 10.33 8.08
N TYR A 73 13.67 11.27 7.55
CA TYR A 73 14.02 11.34 6.14
C TYR A 73 14.87 10.12 5.72
N ASN A 74 15.99 9.87 6.39
CA ASN A 74 16.91 8.76 6.09
C ASN A 74 16.21 7.40 6.22
N LEU A 75 15.37 7.23 7.25
CA LEU A 75 14.53 6.06 7.37
C LEU A 75 13.60 5.91 6.16
N GLY A 76 12.92 6.99 5.77
CA GLY A 76 12.02 6.98 4.65
C GLY A 76 12.71 6.62 3.33
N GLU A 77 13.92 7.12 3.08
CA GLU A 77 14.74 6.73 1.91
C GLU A 77 15.13 5.25 1.98
N LEU A 78 15.61 4.78 3.14
CA LEU A 78 16.09 3.41 3.35
C LEU A 78 15.03 2.33 3.04
N ILE A 79 13.76 2.62 3.28
CA ILE A 79 12.65 1.67 3.11
C ILE A 79 11.68 2.05 1.97
N HIS A 80 12.01 3.11 1.21
CA HIS A 80 11.12 3.68 0.19
C HIS A 80 10.64 2.65 -0.82
N GLU A 81 11.59 1.97 -1.47
CA GLU A 81 11.32 1.01 -2.54
C GLU A 81 10.55 -0.21 -2.03
N ASP A 82 10.88 -0.69 -0.83
CA ASP A 82 10.20 -1.86 -0.24
C ASP A 82 8.75 -1.57 0.11
N ILE A 83 8.48 -0.40 0.67
CA ILE A 83 7.11 0.02 0.93
C ILE A 83 6.33 0.19 -0.37
N ASN A 84 6.94 0.76 -1.41
CA ASN A 84 6.27 0.91 -2.70
C ASN A 84 5.96 -0.45 -3.35
N LYS A 85 6.88 -1.42 -3.28
CA LYS A 85 6.63 -2.80 -3.77
C LYS A 85 5.47 -3.45 -3.03
N LEU A 86 5.44 -3.34 -1.69
CA LEU A 86 4.35 -3.87 -0.88
C LEU A 86 3.01 -3.20 -1.23
N GLU A 87 2.97 -1.86 -1.33
CA GLU A 87 1.77 -1.12 -1.69
C GLU A 87 1.26 -1.52 -3.09
N LEU A 88 2.16 -1.67 -4.07
CA LEU A 88 1.81 -2.10 -5.41
C LEU A 88 1.17 -3.49 -5.41
N LEU A 89 1.75 -4.45 -4.70
CA LEU A 89 1.20 -5.81 -4.61
C LEU A 89 -0.20 -5.80 -3.99
N ILE A 90 -0.35 -5.12 -2.84
CA ILE A 90 -1.64 -5.02 -2.15
C ILE A 90 -2.70 -4.37 -3.04
N TYR A 91 -2.33 -3.32 -3.77
CA TYR A 91 -3.21 -2.65 -4.72
C TYR A 91 -3.70 -3.63 -5.79
N LEU A 92 -2.79 -4.40 -6.38
CA LEU A 92 -3.14 -5.36 -7.43
C LEU A 92 -4.08 -6.45 -6.95
N GLU A 93 -3.81 -7.05 -5.80
CA GLU A 93 -4.65 -8.11 -5.25
C GLU A 93 -6.07 -7.62 -4.98
N ALA A 94 -6.17 -6.46 -4.33
CA ALA A 94 -7.45 -5.83 -4.03
C ALA A 94 -8.20 -5.44 -5.31
N TYR A 95 -7.50 -4.85 -6.28
CA TYR A 95 -8.09 -4.47 -7.57
C TYR A 95 -8.65 -5.71 -8.29
N LYS A 96 -7.86 -6.78 -8.39
CA LYS A 96 -8.29 -8.04 -9.01
C LYS A 96 -9.51 -8.62 -8.28
N ALA A 97 -9.49 -8.62 -6.95
CA ALA A 97 -10.62 -9.11 -6.14
C ALA A 97 -11.90 -8.30 -6.40
N GLY A 98 -11.81 -6.98 -6.50
CA GLY A 98 -12.94 -6.10 -6.82
C GLY A 98 -13.45 -6.31 -8.25
N TYR A 99 -12.53 -6.39 -9.21
CA TYR A 99 -12.85 -6.57 -10.63
C TYR A 99 -13.53 -7.92 -10.92
N LEU A 100 -13.14 -8.98 -10.22
CA LEU A 100 -13.72 -10.32 -10.40
C LEU A 100 -15.01 -10.54 -9.61
N ASN A 101 -15.37 -9.68 -8.67
CA ASN A 101 -16.57 -9.85 -7.85
C ASN A 101 -17.86 -9.48 -8.60
N LYS A 102 -18.42 -10.45 -9.31
CA LYS A 102 -19.66 -10.30 -10.10
C LYS A 102 -20.85 -9.82 -9.26
N LYS A 103 -20.96 -10.27 -8.00
CA LYS A 103 -22.08 -9.92 -7.11
C LYS A 103 -22.10 -8.42 -6.84
N HIS A 104 -20.96 -7.87 -6.40
CA HIS A 104 -20.86 -6.44 -6.11
C HIS A 104 -20.99 -5.58 -7.37
N VAL A 105 -20.47 -6.05 -8.51
CA VAL A 105 -20.65 -5.35 -9.80
C VAL A 105 -22.12 -5.26 -10.20
N ASN A 106 -22.89 -6.34 -10.06
CA ASN A 106 -24.32 -6.32 -10.40
C ASN A 106 -25.12 -5.36 -9.49
N ILE A 107 -24.77 -5.29 -8.21
CA ILE A 107 -25.39 -4.34 -7.28
C ILE A 107 -25.05 -2.91 -7.69
N LEU A 108 -23.78 -2.62 -7.99
CA LEU A 108 -23.38 -1.30 -8.46
C LEU A 108 -24.08 -0.93 -9.76
N GLU A 109 -24.22 -1.86 -10.70
CA GLU A 109 -24.93 -1.67 -11.96
C GLU A 109 -26.39 -1.27 -11.75
N ASN A 110 -27.11 -1.97 -10.85
CA ASN A 110 -28.48 -1.62 -10.50
C ASN A 110 -28.59 -0.20 -9.91
N ILE A 111 -27.63 0.22 -9.08
CA ILE A 111 -27.60 1.58 -8.54
C ILE A 111 -27.31 2.57 -9.68
N THR A 112 -26.33 2.26 -10.53
CA THR A 112 -25.85 3.13 -11.61
C THR A 112 -26.94 3.43 -12.63
N LEU A 113 -27.69 2.41 -13.05
CA LEU A 113 -28.76 2.54 -14.06
C LEU A 113 -29.95 3.39 -13.60
N LYS A 114 -30.07 3.69 -12.29
CA LYS A 114 -31.05 4.67 -11.79
C LYS A 114 -30.66 6.12 -12.11
N TYR A 115 -29.36 6.40 -12.23
CA TYR A 115 -28.83 7.76 -12.37
C TYR A 115 -28.23 8.04 -13.75
N PHE A 116 -27.79 7.01 -14.47
CA PHE A 116 -27.16 7.14 -15.78
C PHE A 116 -27.85 6.26 -16.82
N SER A 117 -28.09 6.83 -18.00
CA SER A 117 -28.54 6.07 -19.16
C SER A 117 -27.41 5.22 -19.75
N ILE A 118 -27.78 4.18 -20.50
CA ILE A 118 -26.82 3.31 -21.20
C ILE A 118 -25.92 4.15 -22.15
N SER A 119 -26.50 5.13 -22.86
CA SER A 119 -25.74 6.03 -23.74
C SER A 119 -24.68 6.85 -23.00
N ASN A 120 -24.96 7.24 -21.75
CA ASN A 120 -23.98 7.95 -20.93
C ASN A 120 -22.84 7.01 -20.52
N LEU A 121 -23.15 5.79 -20.11
CA LEU A 121 -22.15 4.80 -19.68
C LEU A 121 -21.15 4.43 -20.78
N TYR A 122 -21.61 4.31 -22.03
CA TYR A 122 -20.74 4.08 -23.19
C TYR A 122 -19.65 5.14 -23.36
N ASN A 123 -19.96 6.39 -23.03
CA ASN A 123 -19.03 7.51 -23.20
C ASN A 123 -18.17 7.76 -21.96
N MET A 124 -18.41 7.07 -20.85
CA MET A 124 -17.70 7.28 -19.60
C MET A 124 -16.34 6.56 -19.56
N ARG A 125 -15.30 7.33 -19.21
CA ARG A 125 -13.98 6.76 -18.92
C ARG A 125 -13.86 6.27 -17.48
N TYR A 126 -14.52 6.94 -16.54
CA TYR A 126 -14.56 6.65 -15.11
C TYR A 126 -16.00 6.81 -14.62
N LEU A 127 -16.38 6.03 -13.60
CA LEU A 127 -17.74 6.01 -13.07
C LEU A 127 -17.77 6.72 -11.71
N PHE A 128 -17.56 6.00 -10.61
CA PHE A 128 -17.52 6.54 -9.25
C PHE A 128 -16.13 6.43 -8.61
N ASN A 129 -15.08 6.41 -9.45
CA ASN A 129 -13.69 6.31 -8.99
C ASN A 129 -13.26 7.55 -8.19
N PHE A 130 -13.79 8.73 -8.55
CA PHE A 130 -13.42 10.02 -7.96
C PHE A 130 -14.59 10.76 -7.32
N ASP A 131 -15.80 10.61 -7.86
CA ASP A 131 -17.01 11.24 -7.34
C ASP A 131 -17.97 10.19 -6.79
N THR A 132 -18.32 10.33 -5.51
CA THR A 132 -19.35 9.53 -4.82
C THR A 132 -20.39 10.44 -4.18
N SER A 133 -20.73 11.54 -4.85
CA SER A 133 -21.77 12.49 -4.46
C SER A 133 -23.15 11.84 -4.27
N ILE A 134 -23.42 10.75 -5.00
CA ILE A 134 -24.64 9.95 -4.87
C ILE A 134 -24.61 9.16 -3.55
N SER A 135 -25.56 9.44 -2.66
CA SER A 135 -25.65 8.82 -1.34
C SER A 135 -25.79 7.30 -1.39
N GLU A 136 -26.61 6.75 -2.31
CA GLU A 136 -26.74 5.30 -2.50
C GLU A 136 -25.40 4.63 -2.85
N VAL A 137 -24.60 5.27 -3.72
CA VAL A 137 -23.28 4.77 -4.12
C VAL A 137 -22.31 4.84 -2.95
N ASN A 138 -22.34 5.93 -2.18
CA ASN A 138 -21.48 6.09 -1.01
C ASN A 138 -21.82 5.08 0.11
N ASN A 139 -23.11 4.85 0.37
CA ASN A 139 -23.54 3.85 1.34
C ASN A 139 -23.08 2.46 0.91
N PHE A 140 -23.30 2.09 -0.35
CA PHE A 140 -22.84 0.79 -0.87
C PHE A 140 -21.32 0.62 -0.78
N LYS A 141 -20.56 1.69 -1.05
CA LYS A 141 -19.10 1.69 -0.89
C LYS A 141 -18.68 1.46 0.57
N LEU A 142 -19.35 2.10 1.53
CA LEU A 142 -19.08 1.91 2.96
C LEU A 142 -19.44 0.50 3.40
N ASP A 143 -20.57 -0.05 2.95
CA ASP A 143 -20.98 -1.43 3.24
C ASP A 143 -19.93 -2.44 2.72
N ILE A 144 -19.40 -2.21 1.52
CA ILE A 144 -18.28 -3.03 1.00
C ILE A 144 -17.09 -2.93 1.94
N TYR A 145 -16.70 -1.72 2.35
CA TYR A 145 -15.52 -1.53 3.20
C TYR A 145 -15.68 -2.22 4.56
N GLU A 146 -16.88 -2.19 5.14
CA GLU A 146 -17.18 -2.93 6.37
C GLU A 146 -17.15 -4.44 6.15
N SER A 147 -17.74 -4.94 5.06
CA SER A 147 -17.72 -6.37 4.74
C SER A 147 -16.30 -6.91 4.54
N LEU A 148 -15.42 -6.14 3.88
CA LEU A 148 -14.02 -6.50 3.66
C LEU A 148 -13.21 -6.50 4.97
N LEU A 149 -13.61 -5.69 5.96
CA LEU A 149 -13.01 -5.69 7.29
C LEU A 149 -13.46 -6.91 8.12
N GLN A 150 -14.70 -7.36 7.93
CA GLN A 150 -15.25 -8.54 8.61
C GLN A 150 -14.82 -9.87 7.96
N GLU A 151 -14.36 -9.84 6.70
CA GLU A 151 -13.90 -11.04 6.00
C GLU A 151 -12.56 -11.53 6.54
N GLU A 152 -12.64 -12.44 7.51
CA GLU A 152 -11.50 -12.95 8.27
C GLU A 152 -10.38 -13.54 7.40
N LYS A 153 -10.74 -14.25 6.32
CA LYS A 153 -9.77 -14.87 5.40
C LYS A 153 -8.91 -13.82 4.70
N THR A 154 -9.56 -12.82 4.08
CA THR A 154 -8.89 -11.72 3.37
C THR A 154 -8.00 -10.92 4.33
N GLN A 155 -8.51 -10.62 5.53
CA GLN A 155 -7.74 -9.92 6.56
C GLN A 155 -6.55 -10.73 7.05
N ASN A 156 -6.70 -12.04 7.25
CA ASN A 156 -5.62 -12.90 7.71
C ASN A 156 -4.50 -13.03 6.67
N ILE A 157 -4.84 -13.15 5.38
CA ILE A 157 -3.86 -13.19 4.29
C ILE A 157 -3.12 -11.85 4.22
N LEU A 158 -3.85 -10.73 4.16
CA LEU A 158 -3.25 -9.40 4.08
C LEU A 158 -2.33 -9.12 5.28
N LYS A 159 -2.81 -9.40 6.49
CA LYS A 159 -2.04 -9.23 7.72
C LYS A 159 -0.83 -10.16 7.77
N GLY A 160 -0.97 -11.40 7.30
CA GLY A 160 0.12 -12.36 7.18
C GLY A 160 1.22 -11.87 6.26
N THR A 161 0.86 -11.40 5.07
CA THR A 161 1.80 -10.82 4.09
C THR A 161 2.51 -9.60 4.65
N ILE A 162 1.79 -8.66 5.26
CA ILE A 162 2.37 -7.46 5.88
C ILE A 162 3.32 -7.84 7.02
N THR A 163 2.92 -8.76 7.90
CA THR A 163 3.72 -9.18 9.05
C THR A 163 5.01 -9.85 8.57
N SER A 164 4.90 -10.85 7.68
CA SER A 164 6.05 -11.54 7.12
C SER A 164 7.00 -10.58 6.39
N TYR A 165 6.47 -9.64 5.60
CA TYR A 165 7.30 -8.68 4.87
C TYR A 165 8.00 -7.68 5.81
N THR A 166 7.25 -7.13 6.77
CA THR A 166 7.81 -6.18 7.73
C THR A 166 8.87 -6.83 8.61
N GLU A 167 8.70 -8.09 9.00
CA GLU A 167 9.66 -8.82 9.82
C GLU A 167 10.92 -9.23 9.05
N ASN A 168 10.77 -9.72 7.81
CA ASN A 168 11.89 -10.27 7.05
C ASN A 168 12.68 -9.20 6.28
N ILE A 169 12.01 -8.15 5.78
CA ILE A 169 12.64 -7.15 4.91
C ILE A 169 12.82 -5.80 5.62
N LEU A 170 11.78 -5.30 6.30
CA LEU A 170 11.84 -3.95 6.87
C LEU A 170 12.54 -3.91 8.22
N LYS A 171 12.34 -4.89 9.10
CA LYS A 171 12.93 -4.92 10.44
C LYS A 171 14.46 -4.84 10.40
N PRO A 172 15.20 -5.62 9.58
CA PRO A 172 16.66 -5.47 9.50
C PRO A 172 17.10 -4.08 9.02
N LYS A 173 16.36 -3.47 8.08
CA LYS A 173 16.62 -2.12 7.59
C LYS A 173 16.39 -1.07 8.68
N VAL A 174 15.26 -1.13 9.37
CA VAL A 174 14.97 -0.21 10.48
C VAL A 174 16.01 -0.35 11.59
N LEU A 175 16.38 -1.56 11.99
CA LEU A 175 17.39 -1.79 13.05
C LEU A 175 18.81 -1.37 12.62
N SER A 176 19.08 -1.27 11.32
CA SER A 176 20.34 -0.76 10.78
C SER A 176 20.32 0.73 10.47
N LEU A 177 19.24 1.46 10.82
CA LEU A 177 19.10 2.90 10.56
C LEU A 177 20.29 3.73 11.05
N ASN A 178 20.87 3.37 12.20
CA ASN A 178 22.05 4.06 12.74
C ASN A 178 23.27 4.06 11.80
N LYS A 179 23.38 3.11 10.86
CA LYS A 179 24.44 3.10 9.84
C LYS A 179 24.27 4.22 8.80
N TYR A 180 23.07 4.76 8.70
CA TYR A 180 22.66 5.80 7.76
C TYR A 180 22.39 7.14 8.46
N LEU A 181 22.74 7.26 9.74
CA LEU A 181 22.72 8.52 10.47
C LEU A 181 24.16 9.03 10.53
N ASP A 182 24.45 10.10 9.78
CA ASP A 182 25.75 10.74 9.84
C ASP A 182 25.96 11.35 11.22
N LYS A 183 27.16 11.16 11.79
CA LYS A 183 27.60 11.89 12.97
C LYS A 183 27.80 13.35 12.57
N GLN A 184 26.86 14.21 12.94
CA GLN A 184 27.01 15.65 12.76
C GLN A 184 27.79 16.23 13.95
N LEU A 185 28.85 16.98 13.66
CA LEU A 185 29.54 17.79 14.65
C LEU A 185 28.72 19.05 14.91
N SER A 186 28.38 19.30 16.16
CA SER A 186 27.71 20.53 16.58
C SER A 186 28.67 21.43 17.36
N ILE A 187 28.65 22.73 17.03
CA ILE A 187 29.48 23.74 17.68
C ILE A 187 28.60 24.52 18.66
N GLU A 188 28.91 24.43 19.95
CA GLU A 188 28.17 25.13 21.00
C GLU A 188 28.79 26.53 21.22
N TYR A 189 28.40 27.49 20.38
CA TYR A 189 28.93 28.86 20.36
C TYR A 189 28.75 29.67 21.67
N GLN A 190 27.84 29.23 22.55
CA GLN A 190 27.58 29.90 23.82
C GLN A 190 28.63 29.55 24.91
N SER A 191 29.46 28.53 24.67
CA SER A 191 30.58 28.19 25.54
C SER A 191 31.85 28.97 25.15
N LYS A 192 32.65 29.42 26.14
CA LYS A 192 33.98 30.01 25.92
C LYS A 192 35.03 29.16 26.65
N PRO A 193 35.90 28.42 25.94
CA PRO A 193 36.01 28.30 24.48
C PRO A 193 34.85 27.51 23.86
N PRO A 194 34.55 27.70 22.55
CA PRO A 194 33.54 26.91 21.86
C PRO A 194 33.89 25.43 21.95
N TYR A 195 32.99 24.63 22.51
CA TYR A 195 33.14 23.20 22.63
C TYR A 195 32.43 22.48 21.47
N PHE A 196 33.12 21.51 20.89
CA PHE A 196 32.56 20.61 19.88
C PHE A 196 31.87 19.45 20.61
N ARG A 197 30.56 19.29 20.41
CA ARG A 197 29.86 18.05 20.81
C ARG A 197 29.65 17.18 19.58
N ASP A 198 30.03 15.92 19.71
CA ASP A 198 29.40 14.87 18.94
C ASP A 198 27.89 14.92 19.26
N GLU A 199 27.04 15.28 18.30
CA GLU A 199 25.62 15.03 18.49
C GLU A 199 25.45 13.51 18.58
N GLU A 200 24.79 13.04 19.65
CA GLU A 200 24.34 11.65 19.81
C GLU A 200 23.33 11.32 18.69
N SER A 201 23.87 11.07 17.51
CA SER A 201 23.16 10.73 16.28
C SER A 201 22.69 9.27 16.27
N ILE A 202 23.03 8.50 17.31
CA ILE A 202 22.79 7.06 17.37
C ILE A 202 21.53 6.83 18.19
N LEU A 203 20.49 6.30 17.55
CA LEU A 203 19.29 5.85 18.25
C LEU A 203 19.64 4.65 19.13
N THR A 204 19.10 4.65 20.34
CA THR A 204 19.15 3.46 21.20
C THR A 204 18.35 2.31 20.58
N LEU A 205 18.64 1.09 21.01
CA LEU A 205 17.91 -0.09 20.54
C LEU A 205 16.41 -0.03 20.90
N GLU A 206 16.05 0.61 22.01
CA GLU A 206 14.66 0.83 22.40
C GLU A 206 13.95 1.79 21.45
N GLU A 207 14.60 2.86 21.04
CA GLU A 207 14.04 3.81 20.07
C GLU A 207 13.92 3.21 18.68
N LEU A 208 14.91 2.41 18.24
CA LEU A 208 14.79 1.65 17.00
C LEU A 208 13.60 0.69 17.02
N LYS A 209 13.29 0.08 18.17
CA LYS A 209 12.08 -0.73 18.36
C LYS A 209 10.81 0.12 18.28
N VAL A 210 10.80 1.33 18.87
CA VAL A 210 9.66 2.26 18.77
C VAL A 210 9.44 2.67 17.32
N VAL A 211 10.51 3.04 16.60
CA VAL A 211 10.49 3.35 15.17
C VAL A 211 9.90 2.17 14.39
N TYR A 212 10.40 0.95 14.60
CA TYR A 212 9.89 -0.24 13.92
C TYR A 212 8.39 -0.46 14.17
N LYS A 213 7.93 -0.34 15.42
CA LYS A 213 6.50 -0.45 15.76
C LYS A 213 5.65 0.58 15.02
N GLU A 214 6.12 1.83 14.93
CA GLU A 214 5.41 2.87 14.17
C GLU A 214 5.43 2.61 12.67
N VAL A 215 6.52 2.08 12.10
CA VAL A 215 6.59 1.65 10.69
C VAL A 215 5.51 0.59 10.41
N VAL A 216 5.47 -0.49 11.19
CA VAL A 216 4.50 -1.58 11.03
C VAL A 216 3.07 -1.05 11.12
N LYS A 217 2.77 -0.25 12.15
CA LYS A 217 1.45 0.34 12.37
C LYS A 217 0.98 1.18 11.19
N ILE A 218 1.86 2.03 10.64
CA ILE A 218 1.53 2.91 9.51
C ILE A 218 1.27 2.10 8.24
N ILE A 219 2.13 1.11 7.98
CA ILE A 219 1.98 0.22 6.82
C ILE A 219 0.64 -0.52 6.92
N THR A 220 0.29 -1.11 8.07
CA THR A 220 -0.98 -1.82 8.24
C THR A 220 -2.19 -0.91 8.01
N ILE A 221 -2.19 0.30 8.57
CA ILE A 221 -3.29 1.26 8.38
C ILE A 221 -3.42 1.69 6.91
N ASN A 222 -2.30 1.94 6.24
CA ASN A 222 -2.33 2.40 4.85
C ASN A 222 -2.66 1.26 3.89
N ALA A 223 -2.16 0.05 4.15
CA ALA A 223 -2.49 -1.16 3.40
C ALA A 223 -4.00 -1.41 3.37
N ASN A 224 -4.68 -1.37 4.52
CA ASN A 224 -6.13 -1.54 4.58
C ASN A 224 -6.89 -0.46 3.78
N LYS A 225 -6.45 0.79 3.89
CA LYS A 225 -7.04 1.90 3.10
C LYS A 225 -6.81 1.73 1.61
N LEU A 226 -5.60 1.30 1.23
CA LEU A 226 -5.22 1.07 -0.15
C LEU A 226 -6.00 -0.10 -0.75
N TYR A 227 -6.14 -1.19 0.01
CA TYR A 227 -6.93 -2.36 -0.36
C TYR A 227 -8.38 -1.96 -0.66
N ASN A 228 -9.04 -1.27 0.26
CA ASN A 228 -10.43 -0.81 0.08
C ASN A 228 -10.59 0.11 -1.14
N HIS A 229 -9.65 1.04 -1.35
CA HIS A 229 -9.69 1.94 -2.51
C HIS A 229 -9.46 1.19 -3.83
N ALA A 230 -8.49 0.27 -3.88
CA ALA A 230 -8.16 -0.50 -5.06
C ALA A 230 -9.29 -1.45 -5.45
N TYR A 231 -9.91 -2.10 -4.46
CA TYR A 231 -11.10 -2.93 -4.64
C TYR A 231 -12.25 -2.14 -5.28
N TRP A 232 -12.54 -0.96 -4.76
CA TRP A 232 -13.56 -0.07 -5.32
C TRP A 232 -13.27 0.31 -6.77
N ASN A 233 -12.00 0.64 -7.08
CA ASN A 233 -11.60 0.95 -8.45
C ASN A 233 -11.81 -0.24 -9.39
N GLY A 234 -11.36 -1.44 -9.02
CA GLY A 234 -11.53 -2.63 -9.85
C GLY A 234 -13.00 -2.93 -10.13
N LEU A 235 -13.88 -2.72 -9.15
CA LEU A 235 -15.31 -2.90 -9.29
C LEU A 235 -15.94 -1.90 -10.29
N ASN A 236 -15.57 -0.61 -10.20
CA ASN A 236 -16.04 0.42 -11.15
C ASN A 236 -15.59 0.12 -12.58
N ASP A 237 -14.31 -0.23 -12.74
CA ASP A 237 -13.74 -0.50 -14.04
C ASP A 237 -14.35 -1.77 -14.67
N ARG A 238 -14.68 -2.78 -13.85
CA ARG A 238 -15.43 -3.95 -14.31
C ARG A 238 -16.81 -3.58 -14.83
N LEU A 239 -17.53 -2.68 -14.16
CA LEU A 239 -18.84 -2.23 -14.63
C LEU A 239 -18.70 -1.52 -15.97
N ILE A 240 -17.80 -0.55 -16.09
CA ILE A 240 -17.56 0.19 -17.34
C ILE A 240 -17.18 -0.76 -18.48
N SER A 241 -16.37 -1.80 -18.21
CA SER A 241 -15.98 -2.79 -19.22
C SER A 241 -17.14 -3.60 -19.80
N ARG A 242 -18.33 -3.60 -19.18
CA ARG A 242 -19.53 -4.27 -19.73
C ARG A 242 -20.18 -3.45 -20.86
N TYR A 243 -19.91 -2.15 -20.91
CA TYR A 243 -20.51 -1.20 -21.82
C TYR A 243 -19.53 -0.68 -22.87
N LYS A 244 -18.33 -1.27 -22.96
CA LYS A 244 -17.32 -0.99 -23.98
C LYS A 244 -17.12 -2.23 -24.84
#